data_AF-A0A963H759-F1
#
_entry.id   AF-A0A963H759-F1
#
_cell.length_a   1.000
_cell.length_b   1.000
_cell.length_c   1.000
_cell.angle_alpha   90.00
_cell.angle_beta   90.00
_cell.angle_gamma   90.00
#
_symmetry.space_group_name_H-M   'P 1'
#
loop_
_entity.id
_entity.type
_entity.pdbx_description
1 polymer ?
#
loop_
_entity_poly.entity_id
_entity_poly.type
_entity_poly.pdbx_seq_one_letter_code
_entity_poly.pdbx_strand_id
1 'polypeptide(L)'
;MPASIHVLERGWLSSNNILLFDGACATLVDSGYVTHAAQTVALVRAGLGGRTLTDIVNTHSHSDHIGGNAAVQRAFGCRITVPVGMHEAVQQWDESALLLSVAEQAGERFSADATAHPGDEREMGGLHWQALAAPGHDMDALMYFNRDHGVLISGDALWRDGFGILFADVLGTGDGIGEARNTLDAIARLPVRHVIPGHGAPFIEVDEALAAAYARLRAFEEDGARMARNAIRACTTFALLEQRRMALDDLPDAMARVPLFRTANARFLNETPARLADWLVDSLVKAGVARREGEWLVAV
;
A
#
# COMPACT_ATOMS: atom_id res chain seq x y z
N MET A 1 -17.37 -12.65 7.75
CA MET A 1 -15.95 -12.68 8.16
C MET A 1 -15.82 -13.36 9.54
N PRO A 2 -14.87 -14.30 9.71
CA PRO A 2 -14.60 -14.97 11.01
C PRO A 2 -14.33 -13.99 12.16
N ALA A 3 -14.74 -14.35 13.38
CA ALA A 3 -14.55 -13.53 14.58
C ALA A 3 -13.08 -13.41 15.03
N SER A 4 -12.20 -14.29 14.53
CA SER A 4 -10.76 -14.22 14.76
C SER A 4 -10.07 -13.16 13.91
N ILE A 5 -10.78 -12.49 12.99
CA ILE A 5 -10.25 -11.42 12.14
C ILE A 5 -10.78 -10.09 12.65
N HIS A 6 -9.88 -9.19 13.05
CA HIS A 6 -10.21 -7.83 13.45
C HIS A 6 -9.45 -6.82 12.59
N VAL A 7 -10.18 -6.10 11.74
CA VAL A 7 -9.62 -5.08 10.86
C VAL A 7 -9.66 -3.73 11.56
N LEU A 8 -8.49 -3.14 11.74
CA LEU A 8 -8.33 -1.75 12.14
C LEU A 8 -8.31 -0.91 10.85
N GLU A 9 -9.47 -0.44 10.41
CA GLU A 9 -9.56 0.43 9.23
C GLU A 9 -8.79 1.73 9.47
N ARG A 10 -7.89 2.06 8.55
CA ARG A 10 -7.04 3.25 8.61
C ARG A 10 -7.42 4.24 7.51
N GLY A 11 -7.04 5.50 7.70
CA GLY A 11 -7.13 6.50 6.64
C GLY A 11 -5.99 6.33 5.63
N TRP A 12 -6.11 6.93 4.45
CA TRP A 12 -5.22 6.77 3.28
C TRP A 12 -3.70 6.95 3.50
N LEU A 13 -3.26 7.59 4.59
CA LEU A 13 -1.84 7.67 4.91
C LEU A 13 -1.30 6.35 5.47
N SER A 14 -2.13 5.39 5.84
CA SER A 14 -1.67 4.12 6.41
C SER A 14 -2.56 3.01 5.92
N SER A 15 -1.96 1.90 5.52
CA SER A 15 -2.75 0.72 5.20
C SER A 15 -3.46 0.19 6.45
N ASN A 16 -4.54 -0.53 6.20
CA ASN A 16 -5.29 -1.26 7.20
C ASN A 16 -4.36 -2.20 7.97
N ASN A 17 -4.58 -2.28 9.28
CA ASN A 17 -3.89 -3.25 10.11
C ASN A 17 -4.87 -4.37 10.44
N ILE A 18 -4.46 -5.63 10.26
CA ILE A 18 -5.36 -6.77 10.46
C ILE A 18 -4.82 -7.63 11.60
N LEU A 19 -5.57 -7.70 12.70
CA LEU A 19 -5.27 -8.60 13.80
C LEU A 19 -5.96 -9.95 13.57
N LEU A 20 -5.16 -11.01 13.58
CA LEU A 20 -5.61 -12.40 13.44
C LEU A 20 -5.39 -13.11 14.79
N PHE A 21 -6.47 -13.44 15.50
CA PHE A 21 -6.41 -13.97 16.86
C PHE A 21 -6.34 -15.50 16.93
N ASP A 22 -5.26 -16.03 17.48
CA ASP A 22 -5.06 -17.45 17.72
C ASP A 22 -4.96 -17.71 19.23
N GLY A 23 -6.12 -17.96 19.85
CA GLY A 23 -6.22 -18.12 21.30
C GLY A 23 -5.72 -16.88 22.06
N ALA A 24 -4.61 -17.05 22.78
CA ALA A 24 -3.94 -16.00 23.55
C ALA A 24 -2.90 -15.20 22.73
N CYS A 25 -2.64 -15.60 21.49
CA CYS A 25 -1.69 -14.98 20.58
C CYS A 25 -2.42 -14.23 19.45
N ALA A 26 -1.68 -13.39 18.74
CA ALA A 26 -2.16 -12.71 17.55
C ALA A 26 -1.03 -12.47 16.54
N THR A 27 -1.42 -12.45 15.26
CA THR A 27 -0.59 -11.95 14.15
C THR A 27 -1.16 -10.63 13.67
N LEU A 28 -0.29 -9.67 13.36
CA LEU A 28 -0.63 -8.42 12.69
C LEU A 28 -0.27 -8.52 11.21
N VAL A 29 -1.19 -8.18 10.32
CA VAL A 29 -0.87 -7.93 8.91
C VAL A 29 -0.77 -6.43 8.67
N ASP A 30 0.40 -6.00 8.20
CA ASP A 30 0.81 -4.61 7.94
C ASP A 30 0.69 -3.65 9.14
N SER A 31 1.50 -2.59 9.16
CA SER A 31 1.70 -1.72 10.33
C SER A 31 1.51 -0.22 10.05
N GLY A 32 1.02 0.15 8.87
CA GLY A 32 0.76 1.55 8.55
C GLY A 32 2.03 2.33 8.27
N TYR A 33 1.92 3.66 8.28
CA TYR A 33 3.01 4.58 7.97
C TYR A 33 3.73 5.10 9.22
N VAL A 34 4.98 5.51 9.05
CA VAL A 34 5.90 5.84 10.16
C VAL A 34 5.41 7.01 11.02
N THR A 35 4.78 8.03 10.45
CA THR A 35 4.25 9.16 11.22
C THR A 35 3.03 8.77 12.08
N HIS A 36 2.39 7.65 11.76
CA HIS A 36 1.33 7.04 12.56
C HIS A 36 1.83 5.92 13.47
N ALA A 37 3.13 5.67 13.59
CA ALA A 37 3.68 4.53 14.35
C ALA A 37 3.17 4.46 15.80
N ALA A 38 3.15 5.59 16.53
CA ALA A 38 2.62 5.64 17.89
C ALA A 38 1.11 5.34 17.94
N GLN A 39 0.35 5.84 16.97
CA GLN A 39 -1.08 5.54 16.82
C GLN A 39 -1.31 4.06 16.52
N THR A 40 -0.52 3.47 15.62
CA THR A 40 -0.57 2.04 15.32
C THR A 40 -0.32 1.19 16.56
N VAL A 41 0.73 1.49 17.34
CA VAL A 41 1.00 0.77 18.60
C VAL A 41 -0.18 0.86 19.57
N ALA A 42 -0.81 2.03 19.70
CA ALA A 42 -1.97 2.21 20.56
C ALA A 42 -3.19 1.41 20.08
N LEU A 43 -3.50 1.46 18.78
CA LEU A 43 -4.62 0.72 18.19
C LEU A 43 -4.42 -0.79 18.27
N VAL A 44 -3.21 -1.28 17.97
CA VAL A 44 -2.84 -2.69 18.11
C VAL A 44 -2.99 -3.13 19.57
N ARG A 45 -2.45 -2.36 20.53
CA ARG A 45 -2.58 -2.68 21.97
C ARG A 45 -4.03 -2.80 22.41
N ALA A 46 -4.89 -1.87 21.98
CA ALA A 46 -6.31 -1.91 22.27
C ALA A 46 -7.00 -3.12 21.61
N GLY A 47 -6.72 -3.37 20.33
CA GLY A 47 -7.31 -4.46 19.56
C GLY A 47 -6.92 -5.85 20.06
N LEU A 48 -5.71 -6.03 20.61
CA LEU A 48 -5.27 -7.30 21.18
C LEU A 48 -6.12 -7.75 22.39
N GLY A 49 -6.69 -6.80 23.14
CA GLY A 49 -7.52 -7.12 24.31
C GLY A 49 -6.82 -8.02 25.33
N GLY A 50 -5.51 -7.83 25.53
CA GLY A 50 -4.69 -8.64 26.45
C GLY A 50 -3.97 -9.83 25.82
N ARG A 51 -4.16 -10.10 24.52
CA ARG A 51 -3.39 -11.11 23.77
C ARG A 51 -1.96 -10.68 23.52
N THR A 52 -1.07 -11.65 23.35
CA THR A 52 0.32 -11.43 22.96
C THR A 52 0.41 -11.32 21.44
N LEU A 53 0.96 -10.22 20.93
CA LEU A 53 1.32 -10.13 19.52
C LEU A 53 2.63 -10.90 19.29
N THR A 54 2.59 -11.96 18.49
CA THR A 54 3.77 -12.81 18.24
C THR A 54 4.44 -12.48 16.92
N ASP A 55 3.67 -12.08 15.91
CA ASP A 55 4.14 -11.92 14.54
C ASP A 55 3.54 -10.69 13.85
N ILE A 56 4.35 -10.04 13.02
CA ILE A 56 3.93 -9.15 11.94
C ILE A 56 4.20 -9.90 10.63
N VAL A 57 3.24 -9.87 9.71
CA VAL A 57 3.39 -10.38 8.35
C VAL A 57 3.08 -9.24 7.40
N ASN A 58 4.01 -8.89 6.52
CA ASN A 58 3.78 -7.84 5.53
C ASN A 58 3.25 -8.40 4.23
N THR A 59 2.26 -7.72 3.64
CA THR A 59 1.80 -8.03 2.28
C THR A 59 2.85 -7.63 1.25
N HIS A 60 3.44 -6.45 1.41
CA HIS A 60 4.52 -5.92 0.59
C HIS A 60 5.29 -4.82 1.33
N SER A 61 6.34 -4.25 0.72
CA SER A 61 7.31 -3.41 1.43
C SER A 61 7.26 -1.93 1.09
N HIS A 62 6.06 -1.40 0.85
CA HIS A 62 5.84 0.05 0.76
C HIS A 62 5.69 0.71 2.13
N SER A 63 6.03 1.99 2.18
CA SER A 63 6.20 2.76 3.42
C SER A 63 4.97 2.76 4.34
N ASP A 64 3.78 2.74 3.75
CA ASP A 64 2.49 2.76 4.44
C ASP A 64 2.01 1.38 4.88
N HIS A 65 2.74 0.33 4.54
CA HIS A 65 2.54 -1.05 5.02
C HIS A 65 3.58 -1.46 6.06
N ILE A 66 4.82 -0.98 5.94
CA ILE A 66 5.94 -1.37 6.83
C ILE A 66 6.37 -0.29 7.80
N GLY A 67 5.87 0.95 7.67
CA GLY A 67 6.35 2.11 8.41
C GLY A 67 6.16 2.00 9.94
N GLY A 68 5.20 1.21 10.41
CA GLY A 68 5.01 0.92 11.83
C GLY A 68 5.82 -0.26 12.36
N ASN A 69 6.51 -1.04 11.51
CA ASN A 69 7.10 -2.34 11.88
C ASN A 69 8.06 -2.20 13.06
N ALA A 70 9.01 -1.26 12.97
CA ALA A 70 10.02 -1.04 14.00
C ALA A 70 9.39 -0.64 15.35
N ALA A 71 8.39 0.24 15.33
CA ALA A 71 7.70 0.68 16.54
C ALA A 71 6.85 -0.43 17.18
N VAL A 72 6.13 -1.21 16.38
CA VAL A 72 5.35 -2.36 16.85
C VAL A 72 6.29 -3.43 17.42
N GLN A 73 7.36 -3.79 16.71
CA GLN A 73 8.34 -4.76 17.21
C GLN A 73 8.97 -4.31 18.53
N ARG A 74 9.38 -3.04 18.67
CA ARG A 74 9.89 -2.52 19.96
C ARG A 74 8.86 -2.60 21.08
N ALA A 75 7.58 -2.37 20.78
CA ALA A 75 6.52 -2.32 21.77
C ALA A 75 6.00 -3.69 22.23
N PHE A 76 6.18 -4.75 21.41
CA PHE A 76 5.60 -6.07 21.66
C PHE A 76 6.60 -7.23 21.60
N GLY A 77 7.80 -7.04 21.05
CA GLY A 77 8.80 -8.10 20.89
C GLY A 77 8.44 -9.16 19.85
N CYS A 78 7.57 -8.83 18.90
CA CYS A 78 7.11 -9.74 17.85
C CYS A 78 8.14 -9.94 16.73
N ARG A 79 8.01 -11.05 16.02
CA ARG A 79 8.80 -11.33 14.80
C ARG A 79 8.21 -10.61 13.59
N ILE A 80 9.04 -10.24 12.62
CA ILE A 80 8.61 -9.64 11.36
C ILE A 80 8.89 -10.60 10.20
N THR A 81 7.85 -10.91 9.43
CA THR A 81 7.98 -11.62 8.15
C THR A 81 7.69 -10.66 6.99
N VAL A 82 8.58 -10.60 6.01
CA VAL A 82 8.40 -9.83 4.76
C VAL A 82 8.35 -10.78 3.55
N PRO A 83 7.84 -10.35 2.38
CA PRO A 83 7.98 -11.13 1.17
C PRO A 83 9.45 -11.43 0.84
N VAL A 84 9.73 -12.64 0.35
CA VAL A 84 11.10 -13.09 0.08
C VAL A 84 11.89 -12.15 -0.83
N GLY A 85 11.26 -11.62 -1.89
CA GLY A 85 11.93 -10.73 -2.84
C GLY A 85 12.35 -9.39 -2.24
N MET A 86 11.67 -8.97 -1.17
CA MET A 86 12.00 -7.74 -0.45
C MET A 86 12.97 -7.95 0.73
N HIS A 87 13.36 -9.19 1.02
CA HIS A 87 14.20 -9.48 2.18
C HIS A 87 15.54 -8.74 2.12
N GLU A 88 16.25 -8.80 1.00
CA GLU A 88 17.56 -8.14 0.86
C GLU A 88 17.44 -6.61 0.98
N ALA A 89 16.45 -6.02 0.30
CA ALA A 89 16.17 -4.58 0.37
C ALA A 89 15.87 -4.14 1.82
N VAL A 90 15.10 -4.91 2.58
CA VAL A 90 14.81 -4.64 4.01
C VAL A 90 16.07 -4.77 4.86
N GLN A 91 16.85 -5.85 4.71
CA GLN A 91 18.06 -6.06 5.52
C GLN A 91 19.10 -4.96 5.29
N GLN A 92 19.29 -4.56 4.03
CA GLN A 92 20.21 -3.49 3.67
C GLN A 92 19.63 -2.10 3.95
N TRP A 93 18.30 -2.01 4.08
CA TRP A 93 17.54 -0.76 4.09
C TRP A 93 17.80 0.06 2.83
N ASP A 94 17.68 -0.60 1.68
CA ASP A 94 17.78 0.04 0.38
C ASP A 94 16.53 0.92 0.16
N GLU A 95 16.66 2.20 0.49
CA GLU A 95 15.59 3.19 0.34
C GLU A 95 15.12 3.37 -1.10
N SER A 96 15.90 2.98 -2.11
CA SER A 96 15.46 3.01 -3.50
C SER A 96 14.58 1.81 -3.80
N ALA A 97 15.00 0.61 -3.41
CA ALA A 97 14.23 -0.62 -3.61
C ALA A 97 12.91 -0.62 -2.80
N LEU A 98 12.90 -0.01 -1.62
CA LEU A 98 11.70 0.20 -0.80
C LEU A 98 10.83 1.38 -1.27
N LEU A 99 11.19 2.01 -2.39
CA LEU A 99 10.57 3.22 -2.97
C LEU A 99 10.55 4.47 -2.08
N LEU A 100 11.19 4.46 -0.90
CA LEU A 100 11.26 5.60 0.02
C LEU A 100 11.91 6.82 -0.65
N SER A 101 13.13 6.67 -1.16
CA SER A 101 13.84 7.75 -1.83
C SER A 101 13.28 8.08 -3.22
N VAL A 102 12.62 7.12 -3.87
CA VAL A 102 12.03 7.27 -5.21
C VAL A 102 10.76 8.11 -5.16
N ALA A 103 9.92 7.90 -4.14
CA ALA A 103 8.64 8.58 -3.94
C ALA A 103 8.70 9.70 -2.88
N GLU A 104 9.87 9.97 -2.29
CA GLU A 104 10.06 10.92 -1.18
C GLU A 104 9.16 10.61 0.01
N GLN A 105 9.18 9.34 0.44
CA GLN A 105 8.45 8.84 1.60
C GLN A 105 9.40 8.46 2.74
N ALA A 106 8.86 8.43 3.95
CA ALA A 106 9.62 8.12 5.16
C ALA A 106 9.40 6.66 5.61
N GLY A 107 10.42 6.08 6.24
CA GLY A 107 10.34 4.78 6.87
C GLY A 107 11.29 4.69 8.06
N GLU A 108 11.02 3.79 8.99
CA GLU A 108 11.92 3.50 10.10
C GLU A 108 12.57 2.13 9.91
N ARG A 109 13.91 2.08 9.93
CA ARG A 109 14.67 0.85 9.70
C ARG A 109 14.29 -0.26 10.70
N PHE A 110 14.04 -1.45 10.17
CA PHE A 110 13.84 -2.69 10.93
C PHE A 110 14.58 -3.84 10.24
N SER A 111 14.65 -4.99 10.93
CA SER A 111 15.17 -6.24 10.37
C SER A 111 14.02 -7.25 10.23
N ALA A 112 14.01 -8.01 9.14
CA ALA A 112 13.09 -9.13 8.99
C ALA A 112 13.65 -10.37 9.69
N ASP A 113 12.81 -11.05 10.47
CA ASP A 113 13.14 -12.30 11.16
C ASP A 113 12.86 -13.54 10.29
N ALA A 114 11.99 -13.40 9.29
CA ALA A 114 11.61 -14.46 8.36
C ALA A 114 11.17 -13.90 7.00
N THR A 115 11.02 -14.79 6.03
CA THR A 115 10.45 -14.51 4.71
C THR A 115 9.17 -15.31 4.48
N ALA A 116 8.30 -14.79 3.62
CA ALA A 116 7.19 -15.53 3.03
C ALA A 116 7.39 -15.67 1.53
N HIS A 117 7.07 -16.84 1.00
CA HIS A 117 7.13 -17.19 -0.42
C HIS A 117 5.71 -17.38 -0.98
N PRO A 118 5.49 -17.07 -2.27
CA PRO A 118 4.30 -17.54 -2.96
C PRO A 118 4.13 -19.06 -2.82
N GLY A 119 2.93 -19.50 -2.45
CA GLY A 119 2.61 -20.91 -2.22
C GLY A 119 2.77 -21.36 -0.76
N ASP A 120 3.38 -20.56 0.11
CA ASP A 120 3.47 -20.88 1.54
C ASP A 120 2.08 -21.02 2.17
N GLU A 121 1.93 -22.02 3.02
CA GLU A 121 0.77 -22.18 3.90
C GLU A 121 1.13 -21.68 5.30
N ARG A 122 0.23 -20.91 5.91
CA ARG A 122 0.42 -20.36 7.26
C ARG A 122 -0.85 -20.44 8.07
N GLU A 123 -0.70 -20.85 9.33
CA GLU A 123 -1.78 -20.74 10.30
C GLU A 123 -1.69 -19.37 11.00
N MET A 124 -2.76 -18.58 10.88
CA MET A 124 -2.88 -17.28 11.53
C MET A 124 -4.34 -17.05 11.91
N GLY A 125 -4.60 -16.67 13.16
CA GLY A 125 -5.97 -16.45 13.61
C GLY A 125 -6.82 -17.72 13.72
N GLY A 126 -6.18 -18.89 13.93
CA GLY A 126 -6.83 -20.20 13.89
C GLY A 126 -7.36 -20.59 12.50
N LEU A 127 -6.82 -19.97 11.44
CA LEU A 127 -7.24 -20.15 10.05
C LEU A 127 -6.03 -20.52 9.19
N HIS A 128 -6.25 -21.34 8.16
CA HIS A 128 -5.23 -21.70 7.18
C HIS A 128 -5.23 -20.68 6.02
N TRP A 129 -4.10 -20.04 5.80
CA TRP A 129 -3.90 -19.05 4.75
C TRP A 129 -2.89 -19.55 3.73
N GLN A 130 -3.19 -19.36 2.45
CA GLN A 130 -2.24 -19.55 1.38
C GLN A 130 -1.68 -18.18 0.95
N ALA A 131 -0.36 -18.04 0.94
CA ALA A 131 0.31 -16.90 0.34
C ALA A 131 0.27 -17.02 -1.19
N LEU A 132 -0.18 -15.97 -1.86
CA LEU A 132 -0.29 -15.91 -3.32
C LEU A 132 0.56 -14.75 -3.84
N ALA A 133 1.33 -14.96 -4.90
CA ALA A 133 2.01 -13.87 -5.59
C ALA A 133 0.98 -12.87 -6.12
N ALA A 134 1.29 -11.58 -6.00
CA ALA A 134 0.41 -10.50 -6.41
C ALA A 134 1.17 -9.36 -7.11
N PRO A 135 2.02 -9.68 -8.11
CA PRO A 135 2.83 -8.67 -8.80
C PRO A 135 1.95 -7.63 -9.51
N GLY A 136 2.49 -6.43 -9.69
CA GLY A 136 1.83 -5.31 -10.36
C GLY A 136 2.03 -4.00 -9.61
N HIS A 137 1.39 -3.85 -8.45
CA HIS A 137 1.61 -2.69 -7.58
C HIS A 137 3.04 -2.68 -7.01
N ASP A 138 3.42 -3.81 -6.43
CA ASP A 138 4.78 -4.16 -6.02
C ASP A 138 5.03 -5.55 -6.62
N MET A 139 6.19 -5.75 -7.23
CA MET A 139 6.50 -6.97 -7.99
C MET A 139 6.71 -8.19 -7.10
N ASP A 140 6.99 -7.99 -5.81
CA ASP A 140 7.20 -9.01 -4.80
C ASP A 140 6.04 -9.09 -3.80
N ALA A 141 4.93 -8.40 -4.07
CA ALA A 141 3.75 -8.41 -3.21
C ALA A 141 3.13 -9.81 -3.05
N LEU A 142 2.59 -10.03 -1.86
CA LEU A 142 1.81 -11.21 -1.51
C LEU A 142 0.40 -10.82 -1.09
N MET A 143 -0.55 -11.67 -1.48
CA MET A 143 -1.89 -11.74 -0.89
C MET A 143 -2.00 -12.98 0.00
N TYR A 144 -2.94 -12.97 0.93
CA TYR A 144 -3.23 -14.14 1.77
C TYR A 144 -4.68 -14.56 1.60
N PHE A 145 -4.89 -15.78 1.12
CA PHE A 145 -6.21 -16.34 0.88
C PHE A 145 -6.55 -17.45 1.87
N ASN A 146 -7.63 -17.28 2.61
CA ASN A 146 -8.25 -18.36 3.38
C ASN A 146 -9.39 -18.98 2.56
N ARG A 147 -9.18 -20.22 2.12
CA ARG A 147 -10.12 -20.95 1.26
C ARG A 147 -11.43 -21.32 1.96
N ASP A 148 -11.38 -21.72 3.23
CA ASP A 148 -12.55 -22.21 3.96
C ASP A 148 -13.61 -21.11 4.15
N HIS A 149 -13.17 -19.90 4.45
CA HIS A 149 -14.04 -18.74 4.62
C HIS A 149 -14.13 -17.84 3.39
N GLY A 150 -13.32 -18.08 2.36
CA GLY A 150 -13.27 -17.25 1.15
C GLY A 150 -12.84 -15.82 1.47
N VAL A 151 -11.88 -15.63 2.37
CA VAL A 151 -11.37 -14.31 2.76
C VAL A 151 -10.05 -14.07 2.05
N LEU A 152 -9.93 -12.95 1.35
CA LEU A 152 -8.70 -12.49 0.71
C LEU A 152 -8.20 -11.24 1.41
N ILE A 153 -6.99 -11.30 1.98
CA ILE A 153 -6.22 -10.11 2.32
C ILE A 153 -5.46 -9.72 1.04
N SER A 154 -5.94 -8.69 0.35
CA SER A 154 -5.46 -8.34 -0.99
C SER A 154 -4.29 -7.36 -1.00
N GLY A 155 -3.98 -6.72 0.13
CA GLY A 155 -3.08 -5.57 0.14
C GLY A 155 -3.54 -4.57 -0.92
N ASP A 156 -2.60 -4.15 -1.78
CA ASP A 156 -2.85 -3.15 -2.81
C ASP A 156 -3.08 -3.73 -4.21
N ALA A 157 -3.20 -5.06 -4.31
CA ALA A 157 -3.55 -5.76 -5.55
C ALA A 157 -5.02 -5.59 -5.94
N LEU A 158 -5.92 -5.42 -4.96
CA LEU A 158 -7.35 -5.16 -5.21
C LEU A 158 -7.96 -4.35 -4.06
N TRP A 159 -8.52 -3.21 -4.42
CA TRP A 159 -9.39 -2.37 -3.58
C TRP A 159 -10.82 -2.38 -4.14
N ARG A 160 -11.77 -1.82 -3.40
CA ARG A 160 -13.17 -1.68 -3.86
C ARG A 160 -13.25 -0.95 -5.22
N ASP A 161 -12.44 0.09 -5.39
CA ASP A 161 -12.44 0.98 -6.57
C ASP A 161 -11.11 0.94 -7.36
N GLY A 162 -10.47 -0.23 -7.45
CA GLY A 162 -9.28 -0.44 -8.29
C GLY A 162 -8.13 -1.13 -7.57
N PHE A 163 -6.94 -0.54 -7.64
CA PHE A 163 -5.68 -1.07 -7.09
C PHE A 163 -4.65 0.06 -6.95
N GLY A 164 -3.51 -0.25 -6.32
CA GLY A 164 -2.40 0.67 -6.07
C GLY A 164 -1.73 1.26 -7.32
N ILE A 165 -0.67 2.04 -7.11
CA ILE A 165 0.12 2.61 -8.22
C ILE A 165 0.92 1.49 -8.91
N LEU A 166 0.96 1.45 -10.25
CA LEU A 166 1.85 0.53 -10.97
C LEU A 166 3.23 1.17 -11.12
N PHE A 167 4.08 1.00 -10.11
CA PHE A 167 5.39 1.66 -10.08
C PHE A 167 6.32 1.18 -11.20
N ALA A 168 6.28 -0.11 -11.53
CA ALA A 168 7.13 -0.69 -12.58
C ALA A 168 6.92 -0.01 -13.94
N ASP A 169 5.67 0.21 -14.34
CA ASP A 169 5.37 0.91 -15.59
C ASP A 169 5.71 2.38 -15.53
N VAL A 170 5.50 3.06 -14.39
CA VAL A 170 5.78 4.49 -14.24
C VAL A 170 7.29 4.77 -14.25
N LEU A 171 8.07 3.88 -13.62
CA LEU A 171 9.54 3.99 -13.52
C LEU A 171 10.26 3.35 -14.72
N GLY A 172 9.61 2.44 -15.43
CA GLY A 172 10.12 1.82 -16.66
C GLY A 172 11.03 0.64 -16.34
N THR A 173 10.76 -0.03 -15.23
CA THR A 173 11.56 -1.12 -14.68
C THR A 173 10.92 -2.48 -14.92
N GLY A 174 9.69 -2.55 -15.43
CA GLY A 174 8.99 -3.80 -15.73
C GLY A 174 7.60 -3.59 -16.34
N ASP A 175 6.86 -4.68 -16.45
CA ASP A 175 5.49 -4.74 -16.97
C ASP A 175 4.48 -4.87 -15.83
N GLY A 176 4.27 -3.79 -15.07
CA GLY A 176 3.33 -3.80 -13.95
C GLY A 176 1.87 -3.89 -14.41
N ILE A 177 1.54 -3.42 -15.61
CA ILE A 177 0.19 -3.56 -16.21
C ILE A 177 -0.12 -5.03 -16.49
N GLY A 178 0.77 -5.73 -17.20
CA GLY A 178 0.60 -7.16 -17.49
C GLY A 178 0.54 -7.99 -16.22
N GLU A 179 1.38 -7.68 -15.24
CA GLU A 179 1.43 -8.40 -13.98
C GLU A 179 0.22 -8.12 -13.08
N ALA A 180 -0.26 -6.87 -13.03
CA ALA A 180 -1.52 -6.55 -12.37
C ALA A 180 -2.70 -7.30 -13.03
N ARG A 181 -2.70 -7.45 -14.36
CA ARG A 181 -3.70 -8.27 -15.07
C ARG A 181 -3.66 -9.72 -14.60
N ASN A 182 -2.47 -10.32 -14.56
CA ASN A 182 -2.27 -11.70 -14.11
C ASN A 182 -2.76 -11.89 -12.67
N THR A 183 -2.47 -10.93 -11.80
CA THR A 183 -2.94 -10.92 -10.41
C THR A 183 -4.46 -10.85 -10.32
N LEU A 184 -5.12 -9.95 -11.06
CA LEU A 184 -6.58 -9.86 -11.11
C LEU A 184 -7.22 -11.14 -11.68
N ASP A 185 -6.64 -11.72 -12.73
CA ASP A 185 -7.09 -12.98 -13.32
C ASP A 185 -6.95 -14.16 -12.34
N ALA A 186 -5.93 -14.14 -11.48
CA ALA A 186 -5.77 -15.11 -10.41
C ALA A 186 -6.84 -14.95 -9.33
N ILE A 187 -7.12 -13.72 -8.89
CA ILE A 187 -8.19 -13.42 -7.92
C ILE A 187 -9.55 -13.89 -8.46
N ALA A 188 -9.86 -13.60 -9.73
CA ALA A 188 -11.12 -13.98 -10.37
C ALA A 188 -11.37 -15.50 -10.43
N ARG A 189 -10.33 -16.32 -10.27
CA ARG A 189 -10.42 -17.80 -10.24
C ARG A 189 -10.61 -18.37 -8.84
N LEU A 190 -10.46 -17.54 -7.80
CA LEU A 190 -10.60 -17.94 -6.41
C LEU A 190 -12.06 -17.78 -5.95
N PRO A 191 -12.55 -18.65 -5.05
CA PRO A 191 -13.88 -18.49 -4.46
C PRO A 191 -13.88 -17.42 -3.35
N VAL A 192 -13.56 -16.17 -3.71
CA VAL A 192 -13.51 -15.04 -2.78
C VAL A 192 -14.92 -14.59 -2.44
N ARG A 193 -15.17 -14.37 -1.15
CA ARG A 193 -16.44 -13.86 -0.59
C ARG A 193 -16.26 -12.55 0.17
N HIS A 194 -15.07 -12.32 0.71
CA HIS A 194 -14.71 -11.13 1.45
C HIS A 194 -13.31 -10.68 1.03
N VAL A 195 -13.13 -9.40 0.79
CA VAL A 195 -11.82 -8.78 0.55
C VAL A 195 -11.50 -7.82 1.70
N ILE A 196 -10.29 -7.94 2.23
CA ILE A 196 -9.69 -6.99 3.17
C ILE A 196 -8.56 -6.28 2.42
N PRO A 197 -8.81 -5.07 1.89
CA PRO A 197 -7.81 -4.33 1.13
C PRO A 197 -6.75 -3.69 2.04
N GLY A 198 -5.65 -3.28 1.43
CA GLY A 198 -4.66 -2.40 2.06
C GLY A 198 -5.27 -1.06 2.43
N HIS A 199 -6.17 -0.50 1.61
CA HIS A 199 -6.83 0.78 1.90
C HIS A 199 -8.36 0.71 1.73
N GLY A 200 -9.07 1.39 2.64
CA GLY A 200 -10.53 1.45 2.68
C GLY A 200 -11.20 0.28 3.40
N ALA A 201 -12.53 0.31 3.49
CA ALA A 201 -13.29 -0.70 4.22
C ALA A 201 -13.26 -2.08 3.55
N PRO A 202 -13.25 -3.19 4.33
CA PRO A 202 -13.52 -4.53 3.81
C PRO A 202 -14.83 -4.59 3.02
N PHE A 203 -14.88 -5.43 1.99
CA PHE A 203 -16.01 -5.46 1.06
C PHE A 203 -16.35 -6.88 0.59
N ILE A 204 -17.54 -7.02 -0.01
CA ILE A 204 -18.08 -8.31 -0.52
C ILE A 204 -18.45 -8.24 -2.01
N GLU A 205 -18.45 -7.05 -2.59
CA GLU A 205 -18.75 -6.74 -3.98
C GLU A 205 -17.55 -7.06 -4.89
N VAL A 206 -17.15 -8.34 -4.91
CA VAL A 206 -15.91 -8.82 -5.55
C VAL A 206 -15.96 -8.64 -7.06
N ASP A 207 -17.07 -9.00 -7.71
CA ASP A 207 -17.21 -8.92 -9.17
C ASP A 207 -17.20 -7.47 -9.64
N GLU A 208 -17.85 -6.56 -8.91
CA GLU A 208 -17.83 -5.13 -9.19
C GLU A 208 -16.43 -4.53 -9.02
N ALA A 209 -15.72 -4.92 -7.95
CA ALA A 209 -14.36 -4.46 -7.71
C ALA A 209 -13.39 -4.94 -8.80
N LEU A 210 -13.48 -6.20 -9.22
CA LEU A 210 -12.71 -6.74 -10.35
C LEU A 210 -13.04 -6.02 -11.65
N ALA A 211 -14.32 -5.77 -11.94
CA ALA A 211 -14.74 -5.03 -13.12
C ALA A 211 -14.16 -3.60 -13.14
N ALA A 212 -14.18 -2.90 -11.99
CA ALA A 212 -13.57 -1.58 -11.82
C ALA A 212 -12.05 -1.62 -12.01
N ALA A 213 -11.38 -2.62 -11.43
CA ALA A 213 -9.94 -2.83 -11.58
C ALA A 213 -9.55 -3.08 -13.05
N TYR A 214 -10.23 -3.99 -13.76
CA TYR A 214 -9.97 -4.21 -15.19
C TYR A 214 -10.25 -2.97 -16.05
N ALA A 215 -11.30 -2.19 -15.72
CA ALA A 215 -11.58 -0.95 -16.43
C ALA A 215 -10.48 0.10 -16.24
N ARG A 216 -9.97 0.24 -15.01
CA ARG A 216 -8.83 1.10 -14.69
C ARG A 216 -7.57 0.66 -15.42
N LEU A 217 -7.31 -0.65 -15.45
CA LEU A 217 -6.14 -1.21 -16.14
C LEU A 217 -6.17 -0.91 -17.65
N ARG A 218 -7.31 -1.15 -18.31
CA ARG A 218 -7.50 -0.79 -19.73
C ARG A 218 -7.30 0.71 -19.97
N ALA A 219 -7.79 1.56 -19.08
CA ALA A 219 -7.60 3.00 -19.20
C ALA A 219 -6.12 3.43 -19.08
N PHE A 220 -5.29 2.66 -18.37
CA PHE A 220 -3.84 2.89 -18.31
C PHE A 220 -3.12 2.36 -19.55
N GLU A 221 -3.54 1.21 -20.08
CA GLU A 221 -3.02 0.66 -21.35
C GLU A 221 -3.29 1.59 -22.54
N GLU A 222 -4.49 2.16 -22.60
CA GLU A 222 -4.90 3.08 -23.67
C GLU A 222 -4.21 4.45 -23.55
N ASP A 223 -3.90 4.89 -22.34
CA ASP A 223 -3.34 6.21 -22.05
C ASP A 223 -2.42 6.20 -20.82
N GLY A 224 -1.12 5.96 -21.06
CA GLY A 224 -0.10 5.99 -20.03
C GLY A 224 0.03 7.33 -19.30
N ALA A 225 -0.45 8.44 -19.89
CA ALA A 225 -0.48 9.73 -19.19
C ALA A 225 -1.47 9.72 -18.02
N ARG A 226 -2.54 8.91 -18.07
CA ARG A 226 -3.45 8.72 -16.92
C ARG A 226 -2.76 8.01 -15.76
N MET A 227 -1.96 7.00 -16.07
CA MET A 227 -1.19 6.25 -15.08
C MET A 227 -0.14 7.14 -14.41
N ALA A 228 0.64 7.88 -15.19
CA ALA A 228 1.63 8.83 -14.68
C ALA A 228 0.99 9.92 -13.79
N ARG A 229 -0.11 10.53 -14.25
CA ARG A 229 -0.88 11.50 -13.45
C ARG A 229 -1.42 10.89 -12.17
N ASN A 230 -1.92 9.65 -12.22
CA ASN A 230 -2.39 8.96 -11.03
C ASN A 230 -1.26 8.77 -10.00
N ALA A 231 -0.07 8.34 -10.43
CA ALA A 231 1.08 8.16 -9.55
C ALA A 231 1.51 9.47 -8.87
N ILE A 232 1.69 10.54 -9.66
CA ILE A 232 2.07 11.87 -9.14
C ILE A 232 1.03 12.37 -8.12
N ARG A 233 -0.26 12.28 -8.48
CA ARG A 233 -1.34 12.74 -7.61
C ARG A 233 -1.43 11.94 -6.32
N ALA A 234 -1.33 10.62 -6.38
CA ALA A 234 -1.43 9.75 -5.21
C ALA A 234 -0.26 9.99 -4.24
N CYS A 235 0.99 9.99 -4.72
CA CYS A 235 2.15 10.27 -3.85
C CYS A 235 2.15 11.71 -3.30
N THR A 236 1.69 12.70 -4.07
CA THR A 236 1.54 14.07 -3.53
C THR A 236 0.44 14.13 -2.47
N THR A 237 -0.69 13.44 -2.68
CA THR A 237 -1.75 13.34 -1.67
C THR A 237 -1.20 12.74 -0.39
N PHE A 238 -0.40 11.69 -0.51
CA PHE A 238 0.25 11.02 0.61
C PHE A 238 1.16 11.99 1.39
N ALA A 239 2.07 12.67 0.70
CA ALA A 239 2.94 13.67 1.31
C ALA A 239 2.13 14.85 1.93
N LEU A 240 1.01 15.24 1.32
CA LEU A 240 0.16 16.32 1.84
C LEU A 240 -0.60 15.88 3.11
N LEU A 241 -1.05 14.63 3.19
CA LEU A 241 -1.65 14.06 4.40
C LEU A 241 -0.64 13.98 5.54
N GLU A 242 0.63 13.68 5.24
CA GLU A 242 1.72 13.70 6.21
C GLU A 242 2.04 15.12 6.70
N GLN A 243 2.32 16.04 5.78
CA GLN A 243 2.78 17.41 6.11
C GLN A 243 1.63 18.34 6.54
N ARG A 244 0.38 17.94 6.26
CA ARG A 244 -0.87 18.71 6.42
C ARG A 244 -1.00 19.95 5.54
N ARG A 245 0.11 20.53 5.11
CA ARG A 245 0.19 21.62 4.14
C ARG A 245 1.52 21.63 3.40
N MET A 246 1.53 22.18 2.20
CA MET A 246 2.71 22.40 1.36
C MET A 246 2.69 23.82 0.81
N ALA A 247 3.85 24.45 0.67
CA ALA A 247 3.92 25.75 -0.01
C ALA A 247 3.73 25.54 -1.52
N LEU A 248 2.90 26.38 -2.15
CA LEU A 248 2.63 26.29 -3.58
C LEU A 248 3.91 26.53 -4.41
N ASP A 249 4.78 27.42 -3.95
CA ASP A 249 6.04 27.78 -4.62
C ASP A 249 7.08 26.65 -4.60
N ASP A 250 6.96 25.69 -3.69
CA ASP A 250 7.87 24.53 -3.60
C ASP A 250 7.46 23.40 -4.58
N LEU A 251 6.21 23.38 -5.04
CA LEU A 251 5.69 22.28 -5.86
C LEU A 251 6.42 22.12 -7.21
N PRO A 252 6.77 23.19 -7.95
CA PRO A 252 7.57 23.05 -9.17
C PRO A 252 8.94 22.40 -8.93
N ASP A 253 9.62 22.71 -7.82
CA ASP A 253 10.88 22.04 -7.48
C ASP A 253 10.65 20.56 -7.18
N ALA A 254 9.61 20.23 -6.39
CA ALA A 254 9.25 18.84 -6.11
C ALA A 254 8.99 18.05 -7.40
N MET A 255 8.27 18.62 -8.38
CA MET A 255 8.02 17.99 -9.68
C MET A 255 9.32 17.71 -10.47
N ALA A 256 10.36 18.50 -10.28
CA ALA A 256 11.66 18.34 -10.95
C ALA A 256 12.62 17.41 -10.20
N ARG A 257 12.58 17.41 -8.87
CA ARG A 257 13.56 16.74 -8.01
C ARG A 257 13.17 15.31 -7.67
N VAL A 258 11.90 15.05 -7.37
CA VAL A 258 11.42 13.72 -6.93
C VAL A 258 11.57 12.70 -8.07
N PRO A 259 12.31 11.59 -7.88
CA PRO A 259 12.60 10.64 -8.95
C PRO A 259 11.35 10.06 -9.63
N LEU A 260 10.32 9.71 -8.87
CA LEU A 260 9.04 9.23 -9.41
C LEU A 260 8.40 10.27 -10.34
N PHE A 261 8.29 11.52 -9.89
CA PHE A 261 7.61 12.58 -10.65
C PHE A 261 8.39 12.95 -11.90
N ARG A 262 9.71 13.10 -11.78
CA ARG A 262 10.59 13.39 -12.92
C ARG A 262 10.51 12.28 -13.98
N THR A 263 10.56 11.01 -13.56
CA THR A 263 10.51 9.87 -14.47
C THR A 263 9.14 9.73 -15.13
N ALA A 264 8.06 9.86 -14.35
CA ALA A 264 6.69 9.84 -14.86
C ALA A 264 6.46 10.98 -15.88
N ASN A 265 6.92 12.19 -15.57
CA ASN A 265 6.80 13.33 -16.46
C ASN A 265 7.58 13.13 -17.76
N ALA A 266 8.86 12.73 -17.67
CA ALA A 266 9.73 12.54 -18.84
C ALA A 266 9.22 11.45 -19.79
N ARG A 267 8.59 10.39 -19.26
CA ARG A 267 8.14 9.26 -20.07
C ARG A 267 6.74 9.44 -20.65
N PHE A 268 5.84 10.13 -19.97
CA PHE A 268 4.41 10.12 -20.33
C PHE A 268 3.78 11.49 -20.55
N LEU A 269 4.31 12.56 -19.95
CA LEU A 269 3.62 13.86 -19.91
C LEU A 269 4.36 14.94 -20.69
N ASN A 270 5.70 14.96 -20.65
CA ASN A 270 6.56 15.95 -21.29
C ASN A 270 6.16 17.41 -20.99
N GLU A 271 5.80 17.69 -19.72
CA GLU A 271 5.38 19.01 -19.24
C GLU A 271 6.53 19.73 -18.53
N THR A 272 6.45 21.06 -18.42
CA THR A 272 7.35 21.79 -17.52
C THR A 272 6.96 21.53 -16.06
N PRO A 273 7.90 21.57 -15.10
CA PRO A 273 7.58 21.36 -13.69
C PRO A 273 6.50 22.31 -13.16
N ALA A 274 6.50 23.58 -13.60
CA ALA A 274 5.49 24.57 -13.25
C ALA A 274 4.08 24.18 -13.75
N ARG A 275 3.95 23.79 -15.03
CA ARG A 275 2.66 23.37 -15.59
C ARG A 275 2.13 22.09 -14.94
N LEU A 276 3.03 21.17 -14.59
CA LEU A 276 2.67 19.95 -13.89
C LEU A 276 2.19 20.23 -12.46
N ALA A 277 2.86 21.14 -11.75
CA ALA A 277 2.44 21.60 -10.43
C ALA A 277 1.06 22.28 -10.47
N ASP A 278 0.82 23.18 -11.42
CA ASP A 278 -0.48 23.85 -11.61
C ASP A 278 -1.60 22.82 -11.81
N TRP A 279 -1.40 21.87 -12.73
CA TRP A 279 -2.35 20.78 -12.98
C TRP A 279 -2.62 19.95 -11.71
N LEU A 280 -1.58 19.61 -10.96
CA LEU A 280 -1.67 18.80 -9.76
C LEU A 280 -2.52 19.49 -8.69
N VAL A 281 -2.26 20.77 -8.43
CA VAL A 281 -3.03 21.57 -7.47
C VAL A 281 -4.51 21.63 -7.88
N ASP A 282 -4.79 21.97 -9.15
CA ASP A 282 -6.16 22.03 -9.65
C ASP A 282 -6.87 20.67 -9.55
N SER A 283 -6.14 19.58 -9.81
CA SER A 283 -6.65 18.21 -9.69
C SER A 283 -7.03 17.86 -8.24
N LEU A 284 -6.15 18.16 -7.28
CA LEU A 284 -6.38 17.87 -5.86
C LEU A 284 -7.53 18.70 -5.28
N VAL A 285 -7.61 19.99 -5.65
CA VAL A 285 -8.71 20.88 -5.22
C VAL A 285 -10.04 20.42 -5.82
N LYS A 286 -10.07 20.10 -7.12
CA LYS A 286 -11.27 19.60 -7.78
C LYS A 286 -11.77 18.28 -7.18
N ALA A 287 -10.85 17.43 -6.74
CA ALA A 287 -11.17 16.17 -6.09
C ALA A 287 -11.62 16.33 -4.63
N GLY A 288 -11.53 17.53 -4.05
CA GLY A 288 -11.85 17.79 -2.64
C GLY A 288 -10.84 17.21 -1.65
N VAL A 289 -9.64 16.85 -2.13
CA VAL A 289 -8.55 16.28 -1.30
C VAL A 289 -7.71 17.39 -0.67
N ALA A 290 -7.69 18.57 -1.29
CA ALA A 290 -6.94 19.72 -0.82
C ALA A 290 -7.71 21.02 -1.05
N ARG A 291 -7.29 22.10 -0.39
CA ARG A 291 -7.77 23.46 -0.61
C ARG A 291 -6.61 24.45 -0.60
N ARG A 292 -6.77 25.56 -1.33
CA ARG A 292 -5.80 26.67 -1.32
C ARG A 292 -6.09 27.60 -0.15
N GLU A 293 -5.07 27.93 0.63
CA GLU A 293 -5.10 28.93 1.71
C GLU A 293 -3.91 29.89 1.57
N GLY A 294 -4.10 30.97 0.81
CA GLY A 294 -3.01 31.89 0.48
C GLY A 294 -1.93 31.18 -0.35
N GLU A 295 -0.70 31.18 0.15
CA GLU A 295 0.48 30.53 -0.46
C GLU A 295 0.56 29.02 -0.17
N TRP A 296 -0.43 28.45 0.53
CA TRP A 296 -0.43 27.06 0.95
C TRP A 296 -1.46 26.22 0.21
N LEU A 297 -1.08 24.98 -0.09
CA LEU A 297 -2.00 23.88 -0.34
C LEU A 297 -2.19 23.12 0.98
N VAL A 298 -3.43 22.92 1.42
CA VAL A 298 -3.74 22.30 2.72
C VAL A 298 -4.59 21.05 2.50
N ALA A 299 -4.27 19.96 3.21
CA ALA A 299 -5.08 18.74 3.21
C ALA A 299 -6.50 19.04 3.72
N VAL A 300 -7.52 18.44 3.09
CA VAL A 300 -8.92 18.48 3.55
C VAL A 300 -9.23 17.28 4.43
#